data_AF-A0A7C5KQE3-F1
#
_entry.id   AF-A0A7C5KQE3-F1
#
_cell.length_a   1.000
_cell.length_b   1.000
_cell.length_c   1.000
_cell.angle_alpha   90.00
_cell.angle_beta   90.00
_cell.angle_gamma   90.00
#
_symmetry.space_group_name_H-M   'P 1'
#
loop_
_entity.id
_entity.type
_entity.pdbx_description
1 polymer ?
#
loop_
_entity_poly.entity_id
_entity_poly.type
_entity_poly.pdbx_seq_one_letter_code
_entity_poly.pdbx_strand_id
1 'polypeptide(L)' 'MTAGKNTTDHELLKRIASKDRSAVQVLFARHHLALYRFLVRLVRNEAVAEELVNETFVEVWRSAAR' A
#
# COMPACT_ATOMS: atom_id res chain seq x y z
N MET A 1 12.18 -4.30 21.64
CA MET A 1 12.65 -5.33 20.68
C MET A 1 11.54 -5.57 19.68
N THR A 2 11.60 -4.99 18.48
CA THR A 2 10.63 -5.28 17.40
C THR A 2 11.40 -5.89 16.24
N ALA A 3 11.45 -7.22 16.24
CA ALA A 3 11.93 -8.00 15.11
C ALA A 3 11.02 -7.72 13.90
N GLY A 4 11.59 -7.18 12.83
CA GLY A 4 10.86 -6.94 11.58
C GLY A 4 11.60 -6.06 10.58
N LYS A 5 12.94 -6.10 10.54
CA LYS A 5 13.71 -5.15 9.71
C LYS A 5 13.78 -5.50 8.22
N ASN A 6 13.29 -6.67 7.77
CA ASN A 6 13.44 -7.09 6.37
C ASN A 6 12.22 -7.85 5.79
N THR A 7 10.98 -7.59 6.22
CA THR A 7 9.82 -8.17 5.51
C THR A 7 9.72 -7.56 4.10
N THR A 8 9.82 -8.42 3.10
CA THR A 8 9.71 -8.05 1.68
C THR A 8 8.27 -7.70 1.33
N ASP A 9 8.07 -6.95 0.25
CA ASP A 9 6.71 -6.65 -0.23
C ASP A 9 5.96 -7.93 -0.60
N HIS A 10 6.65 -8.93 -1.11
CA HIS A 10 6.06 -10.23 -1.42
C HIS A 10 5.53 -10.95 -0.17
N GLU A 11 6.27 -10.92 0.94
CA GLU A 11 5.81 -11.47 2.22
C GLU A 11 4.66 -10.65 2.82
N LEU A 12 4.67 -9.33 2.66
CA LEU A 12 3.54 -8.49 3.04
C LEU A 12 2.29 -8.87 2.24
N LEU A 13 2.40 -9.03 0.91
CA LEU A 13 1.28 -9.45 0.07
C LEU A 13 0.73 -10.83 0.46
N LYS A 14 1.60 -11.80 0.81
CA LYS A 14 1.17 -13.09 1.36
C LYS A 14 0.37 -12.95 2.66
N ARG A 15 0.82 -12.08 3.57
CA ARG A 15 0.11 -11.80 4.83
C ARG A 15 -1.23 -11.09 4.59
N ILE A 16 -1.26 -10.15 3.64
CA ILE A 16 -2.49 -9.47 3.20
C ILE A 16 -3.49 -10.49 2.66
N ALA A 17 -3.04 -11.47 1.87
CA ALA A 17 -3.88 -12.56 1.39
C ALA A 17 -4.50 -13.39 2.54
N SER A 18 -3.74 -13.59 3.61
CA SER A 18 -4.23 -14.19 4.86
C SER A 18 -5.06 -13.25 5.74
N LYS A 19 -5.55 -12.11 5.21
CA LYS A 19 -6.36 -11.11 5.92
C LYS A 19 -5.64 -10.42 7.10
N ASP A 20 -4.32 -10.37 7.09
CA ASP A 20 -3.54 -9.61 8.07
C ASP A 20 -3.59 -8.11 7.76
N ARG A 21 -4.39 -7.36 8.53
CA ARG A 21 -4.54 -5.90 8.38
C ARG A 21 -3.23 -5.14 8.66
N SER A 22 -2.38 -5.66 9.54
CA SER A 22 -1.11 -4.99 9.87
C SER A 22 -0.16 -4.98 8.68
N ALA A 23 -0.23 -6.00 7.80
CA ALA A 23 0.60 -6.08 6.60
C ALA A 23 0.24 -4.99 5.57
N VAL A 24 -1.04 -4.63 5.44
CA VAL A 24 -1.46 -3.49 4.60
C VAL A 24 -0.89 -2.19 5.12
N GLN A 25 -0.93 -1.96 6.44
CA GLN A 25 -0.41 -0.73 7.04
C GLN A 25 1.10 -0.57 6.79
N VAL A 26 1.86 -1.66 6.87
CA VAL A 26 3.30 -1.65 6.56
C VAL A 26 3.54 -1.37 5.07
N LEU A 27 2.78 -1.99 4.18
CA LEU A 27 2.89 -1.76 2.73
C LEU A 27 2.51 -0.31 2.36
N PHE A 28 1.45 0.22 2.97
CA PHE A 28 1.03 1.61 2.84
C PHE A 28 2.11 2.57 3.31
N ALA A 29 2.60 2.42 4.55
CA ALA A 29 3.63 3.28 5.09
C ALA A 29 4.89 3.31 4.21
N ARG A 30 5.26 2.16 3.62
CA ARG A 30 6.42 2.04 2.72
C ARG A 30 6.23 2.74 1.37
N HIS A 31 5.03 2.68 0.78
CA HIS A 31 4.82 3.05 -0.63
C HIS A 31 3.95 4.28 -0.86
N HIS A 32 3.15 4.72 0.12
CA HIS A 32 2.17 5.80 -0.05
C HIS A 32 2.81 7.08 -0.60
N LEU A 33 3.93 7.53 -0.04
CA LEU A 33 4.55 8.80 -0.42
C LEU A 33 5.14 8.75 -1.83
N ALA A 34 5.73 7.62 -2.22
CA ALA A 34 6.30 7.44 -3.56
C ALA A 34 5.17 7.41 -4.61
N LEU A 35 4.10 6.67 -4.33
CA LEU A 35 2.93 6.58 -5.21
C LEU A 35 2.19 7.92 -5.30
N TYR A 36 1.96 8.61 -4.18
CA TYR A 36 1.37 9.95 -4.14
C TYR A 36 2.16 10.93 -5.01
N ARG A 37 3.48 10.99 -4.82
CA ARG A 37 4.38 11.86 -5.61
C ARG A 37 4.37 11.53 -7.11
N PHE A 38 4.19 10.27 -7.47
CA PHE A 38 4.04 9.86 -8.86
C PHE A 38 2.69 10.34 -9.41
N LEU A 39 1.60 10.12 -8.68
CA LEU A 39 0.24 10.47 -9.10
C LEU A 39 0.04 11.99 -9.20
N VAL A 40 0.52 12.79 -8.24
CA VAL A 40 0.45 14.26 -8.32
C VAL A 40 1.09 14.79 -9.60
N ARG A 41 2.21 14.20 -10.06
CA ARG A 41 2.86 14.59 -11.32
C ARG A 41 2.04 14.20 -12.55
N LEU A 42 1.29 13.10 -12.47
CA LEU A 42 0.48 12.58 -13.55
C LEU A 42 -0.85 13.34 -13.69
N VAL A 43 -1.61 13.46 -12.60
CA VAL A 43 -2.97 14.03 -12.61
C VAL A 43 -3.00 15.54 -12.34
N ARG A 44 -1.91 16.12 -11.82
CA ARG A 44 -1.80 17.55 -11.46
C ARG A 44 -2.91 18.06 -10.53
N ASN A 45 -3.45 17.17 -9.70
CA ASN A 45 -4.48 17.46 -8.71
C ASN A 45 -4.22 16.61 -7.47
N GLU A 46 -3.96 17.27 -6.34
CA GLU A 46 -3.60 16.59 -5.08
C GLU A 46 -4.75 15.76 -4.51
N ALA A 47 -5.98 16.26 -4.58
CA ALA A 47 -7.15 15.54 -4.07
C ALA A 47 -7.40 14.25 -4.86
N VAL A 48 -7.31 14.32 -6.19
CA VAL A 48 -7.44 13.14 -7.06
C VAL A 48 -6.28 12.16 -6.85
N ALA A 49 -5.06 12.66 -6.67
CA ALA A 49 -3.91 11.80 -6.38
C ALA A 49 -4.09 11.04 -5.05
N GLU A 50 -4.56 11.71 -4.00
CA GLU A 50 -4.83 11.10 -2.70
C GLU A 50 -5.94 10.03 -2.77
N GLU A 51 -7.01 10.32 -3.51
CA GLU A 51 -8.09 9.35 -3.76
C GLU A 51 -7.56 8.09 -4.46
N LEU A 52 -6.77 8.27 -5.53
CA LEU A 52 -6.17 7.16 -6.29
C LEU A 52 -5.18 6.34 -5.46
N VAL A 53 -4.40 6.97 -4.57
CA VAL A 53 -3.54 6.24 -3.61
C VAL A 53 -4.40 5.33 -2.74
N ASN A 54 -5.45 5.90 -2.13
CA ASN A 54 -6.33 5.14 -1.23
C ASN A 54 -7.04 4.01 -1.96
N GLU A 55 -7.58 4.26 -3.15
CA GLU A 55 -8.21 3.23 -3.98
C GLU A 55 -7.24 2.11 -4.36
N THR A 56 -6.00 2.45 -4.69
CA THR A 56 -4.96 1.46 -5.02
C THR A 56 -4.71 0.50 -3.86
N PHE A 57 -4.54 1.00 -2.63
CA PHE A 57 -4.31 0.12 -1.47
C PHE A 57 -5.56 -0.66 -1.05
N VAL A 58 -6.75 -0.11 -1.25
CA VAL A 58 -8.01 -0.85 -1.09
C VAL A 58 -8.09 -2.00 -2.10
N GLU A 59 -7.72 -1.77 -3.36
CA GLU A 59 -7.72 -2.82 -4.38
C GLU A 59 -6.64 -3.87 -4.13
N VAL A 60 -5.47 -3.49 -3.60
CA VAL A 60 -4.45 -4.45 -3.14
C VAL A 60 -5.03 -5.39 -2.06
N TRP A 61 -5.75 -4.85 -1.07
CA TRP A 61 -6.40 -5.65 -0.03
C TRP A 61 -7.47 -6.59 -0.60
N ARG A 62 -8.26 -6.11 -1.57
CA ARG A 62 -9.31 -6.92 -2.24
C ARG A 62 -8.71 -8.01 -3.13
N SER A 63 -7.67 -7.66 -3.88
CA SER A 63 -6.99 -8.55 -4.83
C SER A 63 -6.22 -9.65 -4.16
N ALA A 64 -5.49 -9.35 -3.08
CA ALA A 64 -4.72 -10.36 -2.37
C ALA A 64 -5.60 -11.45 -1.74
N ALA A 65 -6.88 -11.17 -1.51
CA ALA A 65 -7.85 -12.13 -0.99
C ALA A 65 -8.49 -13.02 -2.07
N ARG A 66 -8.17 -12.80 -3.34
CA ARG A 66 -8.57 -13.64 -4.48
C ARG A 66 -7.44 -14.60 -4.82
#